data_AF-Q84M88-F1
#
_entry.id   AF-Q84M88-F1
#
_cell.length_a   1.000
_cell.length_b   1.000
_cell.length_c   1.000
_cell.angle_alpha   90.00
_cell.angle_beta   90.00
_cell.angle_gamma   90.00
#
_symmetry.space_group_name_H-M   'P 1'
#
loop_
_entity.id
_entity.type
_entity.pdbx_description
1 polymer ?
#
loop_
_entity_poly.entity_id
_entity_poly.type
_entity_poly.pdbx_seq_one_letter_code
_entity_poly.pdbx_strand_id
1 'polypeptide(L)'
;MGRGYNLLFVLVTFLVLVAAVTAQGNRGSNSGGGRRPHVGFYGNRCRNVESIVRSVVQSHVRSIPANAPGILRMHFHDCFVHGCDGSVLLAGNTSERTAVPNRSLRGFEVIEEAKARLEKACPRTVSCADILTLAARDAVVLTGGQRWEVPLGRLDGRISQASDVNLP
;
A
#
# COMPACT_ATOMS: atom_id res chain seq x y z
N MET A 1 -39.83 -52.54 -20.04
CA MET A 1 -39.46 -52.12 -18.66
C MET A 1 -38.89 -50.70 -18.72
N GLY A 2 -39.74 -49.67 -18.69
CA GLY A 2 -39.31 -48.27 -18.65
C GLY A 2 -39.72 -47.65 -17.32
N ARG A 3 -38.76 -47.28 -16.48
CA ARG A 3 -39.04 -46.53 -15.24
C ARG A 3 -39.32 -45.08 -15.64
N GLY A 4 -40.61 -44.72 -15.71
CA GLY A 4 -41.03 -43.34 -15.89
C GLY A 4 -40.66 -42.54 -14.64
N TYR A 5 -39.68 -41.65 -14.75
CA TYR A 5 -39.37 -40.70 -13.69
C TYR A 5 -40.55 -39.70 -13.60
N ASN A 6 -41.23 -39.69 -12.46
CA ASN A 6 -42.35 -38.78 -12.22
C ASN A 6 -41.85 -37.33 -12.30
N LEU A 7 -42.59 -36.42 -12.93
CA LEU A 7 -42.23 -35.02 -13.10
C LEU A 7 -41.87 -34.35 -11.74
N LEU A 8 -42.53 -34.78 -10.68
CA LEU A 8 -42.23 -34.37 -9.31
C LEU A 8 -40.79 -34.72 -8.89
N PHE A 9 -40.29 -35.90 -9.28
CA PHE A 9 -38.93 -36.35 -8.99
C PHE A 9 -37.87 -35.52 -9.74
N VAL A 10 -38.17 -35.13 -10.98
CA VAL A 10 -37.30 -34.25 -11.79
C VAL A 10 -37.24 -32.84 -11.20
N LEU A 11 -38.39 -32.30 -10.77
CA LEU A 11 -38.45 -30.97 -10.15
C LEU A 11 -37.74 -30.92 -8.78
N VAL A 12 -37.92 -31.95 -7.96
CA VAL A 12 -37.26 -32.04 -6.65
C VAL A 12 -35.74 -32.17 -6.80
N THR A 13 -35.26 -33.00 -7.73
CA THR A 13 -33.82 -33.13 -7.98
C THR A 13 -33.20 -31.84 -8.51
N PHE A 14 -33.89 -31.11 -9.39
CA PHE A 14 -33.42 -29.81 -9.90
C PHE A 14 -33.35 -28.75 -8.80
N LEU A 15 -34.37 -28.65 -7.93
CA LEU A 15 -34.38 -27.70 -6.82
C LEU A 15 -33.27 -27.98 -5.79
N VAL A 16 -33.00 -29.26 -5.49
CA VAL A 16 -31.91 -29.66 -4.60
C VAL A 16 -30.54 -29.28 -5.17
N LEU A 17 -30.35 -29.44 -6.49
CA LEU A 17 -29.12 -29.05 -7.18
C LEU A 17 -28.91 -27.53 -7.16
N VAL A 18 -29.96 -26.74 -7.43
CA VAL A 18 -29.88 -25.27 -7.37
C VAL A 18 -29.55 -24.80 -5.94
N ALA A 19 -30.17 -25.38 -4.92
CA ALA A 19 -29.87 -25.06 -3.52
C ALA A 19 -28.41 -25.37 -3.16
N ALA A 20 -27.89 -26.53 -3.59
CA ALA A 20 -26.50 -26.93 -3.34
C ALA A 20 -25.47 -25.98 -3.99
N VAL A 21 -25.77 -25.44 -5.18
CA VAL A 21 -24.90 -24.46 -5.86
C VAL A 21 -24.89 -23.11 -5.12
N THR A 22 -26.02 -22.68 -4.55
CA THR A 22 -26.07 -21.43 -3.75
C THR A 22 -25.42 -21.54 -2.37
N ALA A 23 -25.27 -22.77 -1.84
CA ALA A 23 -24.70 -23.01 -0.51
C ALA A 23 -23.16 -23.01 -0.48
N GLN A 24 -22.48 -22.94 -1.62
CA GLN A 24 -21.02 -22.74 -1.67
C GLN A 24 -20.68 -21.25 -1.55
N GLY A 25 -21.03 -20.67 -0.40
CA GLY A 25 -20.39 -19.46 0.09
C GLY A 25 -18.90 -19.72 0.21
N ASN A 26 -18.12 -18.96 -0.55
CA ASN A 26 -16.66 -18.98 -0.64
C ASN A 26 -16.04 -19.14 0.76
N ARG A 27 -15.56 -20.35 1.09
CA ARG A 27 -14.74 -20.58 2.28
C ARG A 27 -13.41 -19.88 2.03
N GLY A 28 -13.35 -18.60 2.42
CA GLY A 28 -12.11 -17.83 2.47
C GLY A 28 -11.11 -18.62 3.30
N SER A 29 -10.07 -19.13 2.64
CA SER A 29 -8.96 -19.81 3.29
C SER A 29 -8.29 -18.79 4.20
N ASN A 30 -8.45 -18.98 5.52
CA ASN A 30 -7.85 -18.11 6.52
C ASN A 30 -6.37 -18.49 6.66
N SER A 31 -5.56 -18.05 5.71
CA SER A 31 -4.11 -18.10 5.84
C SER A 31 -3.69 -16.97 6.78
N GLY A 32 -3.38 -17.30 8.04
CA GLY A 32 -2.88 -16.39 9.07
C GLY A 32 -1.47 -15.85 8.82
N GLY A 33 -1.14 -15.53 7.57
CA GLY A 33 0.05 -14.78 7.18
C GLY A 33 -0.39 -13.50 6.48
N GLY A 34 0.11 -12.34 6.90
CA GLY A 34 -0.23 -11.06 6.29
C GLY A 34 -0.16 -11.13 4.75
N ARG A 35 -1.16 -10.55 4.07
CA ARG A 35 -1.21 -10.57 2.60
C ARG A 35 0.07 -9.96 2.05
N ARG A 36 0.82 -10.74 1.28
CA ARG A 36 2.03 -10.26 0.60
C ARG A 36 1.73 -9.04 -0.26
N PRO A 37 2.67 -8.07 -0.36
CA PRO A 37 2.49 -6.94 -1.25
C PRO A 37 2.25 -7.39 -2.69
N HIS A 38 1.26 -6.81 -3.36
CA HIS A 38 0.93 -7.09 -4.76
C HIS A 38 0.35 -5.87 -5.45
N VAL A 39 0.39 -5.85 -6.78
CA VAL A 39 -0.21 -4.78 -7.59
C VAL A 39 -1.73 -4.79 -7.39
N GLY A 40 -2.32 -3.61 -7.20
CA GLY A 40 -3.75 -3.46 -6.96
C GLY A 40 -4.22 -3.82 -5.55
N PHE A 41 -3.32 -3.92 -4.55
CA PHE A 41 -3.64 -4.34 -3.17
C PHE A 41 -4.84 -3.64 -2.54
N TYR A 42 -4.97 -2.32 -2.73
CA TYR A 42 -6.04 -1.52 -2.15
C TYR A 42 -7.38 -1.69 -2.88
N GLY A 43 -7.38 -2.15 -4.13
CA GLY A 43 -8.56 -2.45 -4.93
C GLY A 43 -9.68 -1.41 -4.76
N ASN A 44 -10.88 -1.89 -4.42
CA ASN A 44 -12.05 -1.03 -4.19
C ASN A 44 -12.02 -0.29 -2.85
N ARG A 45 -11.13 -0.64 -1.91
CA ARG A 45 -11.05 0.04 -0.60
C ARG A 45 -10.46 1.44 -0.73
N CYS A 46 -9.56 1.65 -1.69
CA CYS A 46 -9.06 2.99 -2.02
C CYS A 46 -8.64 3.08 -3.50
N ARG A 47 -9.63 3.26 -4.39
CA ARG A 47 -9.41 3.22 -5.86
C ARG A 47 -8.48 4.32 -6.38
N ASN A 48 -8.42 5.45 -5.69
CA ASN A 48 -7.67 6.64 -6.11
C ASN A 48 -6.31 6.77 -5.41
N VAL A 49 -5.80 5.71 -4.76
CA VAL A 49 -4.56 5.80 -3.97
C VAL A 49 -3.37 6.32 -4.78
N GLU A 50 -3.11 5.72 -5.94
CA GLU A 50 -1.97 6.11 -6.78
C GLU A 50 -2.14 7.51 -7.37
N SER A 51 -3.35 7.87 -7.81
CA SER A 51 -3.60 9.19 -8.41
C SER A 51 -3.49 10.31 -7.39
N ILE A 52 -3.98 10.09 -6.16
CA ILE A 52 -3.85 11.05 -5.05
C ILE A 52 -2.37 11.26 -4.72
N VAL A 53 -1.60 10.19 -4.48
CA VAL A 53 -0.16 10.31 -4.16
C VAL A 53 0.58 11.03 -5.30
N ARG A 54 0.38 10.59 -6.54
CA ARG A 54 1.02 11.20 -7.72
C ARG A 54 0.73 12.69 -7.83
N SER A 55 -0.51 13.11 -7.58
CA SER A 55 -0.91 14.53 -7.66
C SER A 55 -0.17 15.40 -6.64
N VAL A 56 0.02 14.90 -5.42
CA VAL A 56 0.73 15.61 -4.35
C VAL A 56 2.22 15.70 -4.69
N VAL A 57 2.84 14.58 -5.07
CA VAL A 57 4.26 14.55 -5.45
C VAL A 57 4.51 15.49 -6.62
N GLN A 58 3.66 15.46 -7.65
CA GLN A 58 3.79 16.35 -8.80
C GLN A 58 3.70 17.83 -8.41
N SER A 59 2.77 18.19 -7.51
CA SER A 59 2.63 19.57 -7.02
C SER A 59 3.89 20.03 -6.28
N HIS A 60 4.40 19.21 -5.37
CA HIS A 60 5.59 19.53 -4.57
C HIS A 60 6.87 19.57 -5.38
N VAL A 61 7.09 18.61 -6.28
CA VAL A 61 8.27 18.57 -7.16
C VAL A 61 8.29 19.76 -8.13
N ARG A 62 7.12 20.22 -8.61
CA ARG A 62 7.03 21.43 -9.42
C ARG A 62 7.43 22.69 -8.65
N SER A 63 7.07 22.78 -7.37
CA SER A 63 7.40 23.91 -6.50
C SER A 63 8.86 23.90 -6.06
N ILE A 64 9.34 22.73 -5.61
CA ILE A 64 10.71 22.52 -5.16
C ILE A 64 11.25 21.22 -5.80
N PRO A 65 11.99 21.34 -6.93
CA PRO A 65 12.50 20.19 -7.68
C PRO A 65 13.36 19.23 -6.87
N ALA A 66 14.03 19.73 -5.81
CA ALA A 66 14.84 18.93 -4.91
C ALA A 66 14.04 17.86 -4.15
N ASN A 67 12.70 17.97 -4.09
CA ASN A 67 11.87 16.95 -3.45
C ASN A 67 11.88 15.63 -4.21
N ALA A 68 12.08 15.61 -5.53
CA ALA A 68 12.12 14.34 -6.28
C ALA A 68 13.29 13.42 -5.82
N PRO A 69 14.57 13.84 -5.88
CA PRO A 69 15.66 13.03 -5.36
C PRO A 69 15.59 12.85 -3.83
N GLY A 70 15.03 13.82 -3.10
CA GLY A 70 14.85 13.74 -1.65
C GLY A 70 13.93 12.61 -1.22
N ILE A 71 12.76 12.48 -1.87
CA ILE A 71 11.78 11.41 -1.59
C ILE A 71 12.36 10.04 -1.98
N LEU A 72 13.03 9.94 -3.14
CA LEU A 72 13.68 8.70 -3.56
C LEU A 72 14.72 8.25 -2.52
N ARG A 73 15.54 9.19 -2.04
CA ARG A 73 16.51 8.93 -0.97
C ARG A 73 15.82 8.53 0.32
N MET A 74 14.75 9.22 0.75
CA MET A 74 14.01 8.85 1.96
C MET A 74 13.47 7.43 1.89
N HIS A 75 12.95 6.99 0.74
CA HIS A 75 12.51 5.61 0.55
C HIS A 75 13.64 4.59 0.67
N PHE A 76 14.84 4.91 0.15
CA PHE A 76 16.03 4.10 0.37
C PHE A 76 16.39 4.01 1.86
N HIS A 77 16.40 5.14 2.58
CA HIS A 77 16.72 5.18 4.01
C HIS A 77 15.73 4.37 4.85
N ASP A 78 14.43 4.45 4.54
CA ASP A 78 13.38 3.63 5.16
C ASP A 78 13.67 2.14 4.96
N CYS A 79 13.81 1.71 3.71
CA CYS A 79 13.95 0.30 3.39
C CYS A 79 15.22 -0.38 3.95
N PHE A 80 16.25 0.40 4.28
CA PHE A 80 17.51 -0.12 4.82
C PHE A 80 17.55 -0.18 6.35
N VAL A 81 16.60 0.43 7.04
CA VAL A 81 16.48 0.40 8.50
C VAL A 81 15.18 -0.31 8.84
N HIS A 82 15.25 -1.53 9.40
CA HIS A 82 14.09 -2.40 9.70
C HIS A 82 13.18 -2.81 8.52
N GLY A 83 13.45 -2.32 7.31
CA GLY A 83 12.70 -2.63 6.10
C GLY A 83 11.75 -1.49 5.71
N CYS A 84 11.04 -1.63 4.60
CA CYS A 84 10.16 -0.58 4.10
C CYS A 84 8.85 -0.51 4.92
N ASP A 85 8.91 0.05 6.12
CA ASP A 85 7.80 0.12 7.06
C ASP A 85 7.41 1.56 7.45
N GLY A 86 8.03 2.59 6.87
CA GLY A 86 7.71 3.98 7.17
C GLY A 86 8.22 4.46 8.54
N SER A 87 9.07 3.71 9.25
CA SER A 87 9.64 4.11 10.53
C SER A 87 10.42 5.43 10.44
N VAL A 88 11.03 5.71 9.28
CA VAL A 88 11.79 6.95 9.04
C VAL A 88 10.92 8.20 9.13
N LEU A 89 9.60 8.06 8.97
CA LEU A 89 8.64 9.17 9.02
C LEU A 89 8.29 9.56 10.46
N LEU A 90 8.50 8.68 11.44
CA LEU A 90 8.20 8.96 12.84
C LEU A 90 9.14 10.05 13.37
N ALA A 91 8.54 11.07 13.98
CA ALA A 91 9.26 12.17 14.60
C ALA A 91 9.46 11.92 16.11
N GLY A 92 10.62 12.28 16.63
CA GLY A 92 10.94 12.21 18.05
C GLY A 92 12.42 12.46 18.30
N ASN A 93 12.79 12.79 19.53
CA ASN A 93 14.17 13.16 19.89
C ASN A 93 15.17 12.01 19.66
N THR A 94 14.72 10.76 19.78
CA THR A 94 15.54 9.56 19.54
C THR A 94 15.21 8.87 18.22
N SER A 95 14.33 9.43 17.39
CA SER A 95 13.88 8.80 16.14
C SER A 95 14.98 8.70 15.09
N GLU A 96 14.79 7.86 14.09
CA GLU A 96 15.69 7.78 12.93
C GLU A 96 15.94 9.14 12.27
N ARG A 97 14.99 10.08 12.33
CA ARG A 97 15.15 11.42 11.74
C ARG A 97 16.31 12.22 12.35
N THR A 98 16.73 11.91 13.58
CA THR A 98 17.82 12.63 14.27
C THR A 98 19.20 12.03 13.98
N ALA A 99 19.26 10.82 13.41
CA ALA A 99 20.50 10.17 13.01
C ALA A 99 21.26 11.00 11.97
N VAL A 100 22.59 11.02 12.05
CA VAL A 100 23.45 11.87 11.20
C VAL A 100 23.15 11.72 9.70
N PRO A 101 22.99 10.51 9.13
CA PRO A 101 22.66 10.34 7.72
C PRO A 101 21.29 10.93 7.34
N ASN A 102 20.36 10.97 8.29
CA ASN A 102 18.96 11.30 8.06
C ASN A 102 18.64 12.80 8.22
N ARG A 103 19.54 13.58 8.84
CA ARG A 103 19.37 15.03 9.06
C ARG A 103 19.16 15.84 7.79
N SER A 104 19.61 15.31 6.65
CA SER A 104 19.50 15.95 5.33
C SER A 104 18.36 15.38 4.47
N LEU A 105 17.55 14.46 4.99
CA LEU A 105 16.34 13.99 4.32
C LEU A 105 15.33 15.13 4.18
N ARG A 106 14.54 15.08 3.11
CA ARG A 106 13.55 16.11 2.76
C ARG A 106 12.37 15.48 2.02
N GLY A 107 11.25 16.18 1.96
CA GLY A 107 10.02 15.70 1.33
C GLY A 107 9.07 15.01 2.30
N PHE A 108 9.26 15.18 3.61
CA PHE A 108 8.37 14.62 4.63
C PHE A 108 6.97 15.24 4.52
N GLU A 109 6.91 16.53 4.24
CA GLU A 109 5.70 17.29 3.99
C GLU A 109 4.88 16.74 2.81
N VAL A 110 5.54 16.14 1.81
CA VAL A 110 4.88 15.52 0.66
C VAL A 110 4.14 14.25 1.11
N ILE A 111 4.78 13.45 1.96
CA ILE A 111 4.20 12.21 2.50
C ILE A 111 3.06 12.54 3.47
N GLU A 112 3.24 13.53 4.35
CA GLU A 112 2.23 14.00 5.29
C GLU A 112 0.98 14.54 4.56
N GLU A 113 1.16 15.36 3.52
CA GLU A 113 0.03 15.86 2.73
C GLU A 113 -0.68 14.73 1.97
N ALA A 114 0.07 13.82 1.35
CA ALA A 114 -0.51 12.66 0.67
C ALA A 114 -1.33 11.81 1.64
N LYS A 115 -0.79 11.54 2.85
CA LYS A 115 -1.51 10.84 3.92
C LYS A 115 -2.78 11.58 4.32
N ALA A 116 -2.72 12.90 4.52
CA ALA A 116 -3.90 13.69 4.89
C ALA A 116 -5.00 13.65 3.81
N ARG A 117 -4.63 13.70 2.52
CA ARG A 117 -5.60 13.57 1.43
C ARG A 117 -6.19 12.16 1.35
N LEU A 118 -5.37 11.12 1.57
CA LEU A 118 -5.82 9.73 1.59
C LEU A 118 -6.73 9.43 2.77
N GLU A 119 -6.44 9.93 3.96
CA GLU A 119 -7.30 9.74 5.14
C GLU A 119 -8.68 10.39 4.97
N LYS A 120 -8.79 11.47 4.19
CA LYS A 120 -10.09 12.05 3.80
C LYS A 120 -10.84 11.17 2.79
N ALA A 121 -10.12 10.53 1.87
CA ALA A 121 -10.72 9.74 0.78
C ALA A 121 -11.06 8.30 1.20
N CYS A 122 -10.19 7.67 1.99
CA CYS A 122 -10.26 6.28 2.42
C CYS A 122 -9.63 6.14 3.82
N PRO A 123 -10.37 6.48 4.89
CA PRO A 123 -9.85 6.52 6.26
C PRO A 123 -9.22 5.20 6.71
N ARG A 124 -8.10 5.28 7.44
CA ARG A 124 -7.39 4.14 8.07
C ARG A 124 -7.12 2.98 7.11
N THR A 125 -6.91 3.28 5.84
CA THR A 125 -6.81 2.26 4.78
C THR A 125 -5.39 2.12 4.25
N VAL A 126 -4.73 3.22 3.90
CA VAL A 126 -3.43 3.21 3.21
C VAL A 126 -2.30 3.48 4.20
N SER A 127 -1.27 2.63 4.21
CA SER A 127 -0.10 2.79 5.08
C SER A 127 0.82 3.92 4.61
N CYS A 128 1.53 4.53 5.55
CA CYS A 128 2.57 5.52 5.27
C CYS A 128 3.73 4.89 4.48
N ALA A 129 4.08 3.63 4.77
CA ALA A 129 5.09 2.87 4.02
C ALA A 129 4.76 2.76 2.52
N ASP A 130 3.51 2.47 2.16
CA ASP A 130 3.09 2.40 0.76
C ASP A 130 3.00 3.78 0.11
N ILE A 131 2.63 4.83 0.86
CA ILE A 131 2.65 6.21 0.36
C ILE A 131 4.08 6.60 -0.02
N LEU A 132 5.07 6.32 0.83
CA LEU A 132 6.47 6.61 0.56
C LEU A 132 6.98 5.82 -0.66
N THR A 133 6.60 4.55 -0.78
CA THR A 133 6.96 3.71 -1.94
C THR A 133 6.38 4.28 -3.25
N LEU A 134 5.10 4.65 -3.26
CA LEU A 134 4.46 5.29 -4.42
C LEU A 134 5.09 6.63 -4.76
N ALA A 135 5.38 7.44 -3.74
CA ALA A 135 5.98 8.74 -3.90
C ALA A 135 7.38 8.66 -4.53
N ALA A 136 8.18 7.68 -4.14
CA ALA A 136 9.49 7.42 -4.76
C ALA A 136 9.37 7.04 -6.24
N ARG A 137 8.43 6.15 -6.60
CA ARG A 137 8.15 5.82 -8.01
C ARG A 137 7.75 7.06 -8.79
N ASP A 138 6.82 7.84 -8.26
CA ASP A 138 6.32 9.02 -8.94
C ASP A 138 7.39 10.12 -9.08
N ALA A 139 8.27 10.28 -8.09
CA ALA A 139 9.43 11.15 -8.17
C ALA A 139 10.36 10.76 -9.34
N VAL A 140 10.69 9.48 -9.49
CA VAL A 140 11.54 8.98 -10.59
C VAL A 140 10.89 9.22 -11.96
N VAL A 141 9.60 8.94 -12.09
CA VAL A 141 8.85 9.18 -13.33
C VAL A 141 8.82 10.67 -13.69
N LEU A 142 8.65 11.55 -12.70
CA LEU A 142 8.62 13.00 -12.93
C LEU A 142 9.97 13.57 -13.38
N THR A 143 11.08 12.91 -13.05
CA THR A 143 12.43 13.31 -13.50
C THR A 143 12.87 12.58 -14.78
N GLY A 144 11.94 11.98 -15.53
CA GLY A 144 12.22 11.32 -16.81
C GLY A 144 12.62 9.85 -16.72
N GLY A 145 12.51 9.22 -15.54
CA GLY A 145 12.74 7.79 -15.37
C GLY A 145 11.58 6.92 -15.87
N GLN A 146 11.84 5.62 -16.00
CA GLN A 146 10.84 4.62 -16.41
C GLN A 146 9.74 4.47 -15.34
N ARG A 147 8.50 4.23 -15.76
CA ARG A 147 7.42 3.84 -14.85
C ARG A 147 7.43 2.33 -14.62
N TRP A 148 7.18 1.91 -13.38
CA TRP A 148 6.89 0.53 -13.02
C TRP A 148 5.64 0.44 -12.13
N GLU A 149 5.06 -0.76 -12.11
CA GLU A 149 3.97 -1.12 -11.20
C GLU A 149 4.53 -1.36 -9.79
N VAL A 150 3.87 -0.81 -8.78
CA VAL A 150 4.33 -0.90 -7.39
C VAL A 150 3.47 -1.92 -6.65
N PRO A 151 4.03 -3.03 -6.14
CA PRO A 151 3.34 -3.88 -5.20
C PRO A 151 3.07 -3.11 -3.91
N LEU A 152 1.81 -3.09 -3.47
CA LEU A 152 1.37 -2.39 -2.25
C LEU A 152 0.87 -3.41 -1.22
N GLY A 153 0.74 -2.99 0.03
CA GLY A 153 0.32 -3.81 1.16
C GLY A 153 1.31 -3.82 2.33
N ARG A 154 2.28 -2.90 2.36
CA ARG A 154 3.21 -2.74 3.49
C ARG A 154 2.44 -2.24 4.71
N LEU A 155 2.91 -2.62 5.89
CA LEU A 155 2.37 -2.14 7.16
C LEU A 155 3.32 -1.11 7.77
N ASP A 156 2.76 -0.20 8.58
CA ASP A 156 3.54 0.84 9.24
C ASP A 156 4.27 0.28 10.48
N GLY A 157 5.58 0.52 10.52
CA GLY A 157 6.45 0.31 11.66
C GLY A 157 6.06 1.19 12.84
N ARG A 158 6.38 0.73 14.05
CA ARG A 158 6.10 1.46 15.31
C ARG A 158 7.34 1.81 16.11
N ILE A 159 8.51 1.43 15.61
CA ILE A 159 9.80 1.64 16.25
C ILE A 159 10.63 2.46 15.29
N SER A 160 11.20 3.55 15.78
CA SER A 160 12.12 4.41 15.04
C SER A 160 13.17 4.88 16.04
N GLN A 161 14.40 4.44 15.84
CA GLN A 161 15.52 4.78 16.73
C GLN A 161 16.74 5.20 15.91
N ALA A 162 17.36 6.32 16.28
CA ALA A 162 18.57 6.83 15.65
C ALA A 162 19.73 5.83 15.75
N SER A 163 19.75 4.99 16.79
CA SER A 163 20.75 3.93 16.99
C SER A 163 20.70 2.83 15.92
N ASP A 164 19.56 2.68 15.26
CA ASP A 164 19.33 1.58 14.31
C ASP A 164 19.74 1.99 12.90
N VAL A 165 20.03 3.28 12.68
CA VAL A 165 20.44 3.83 11.40
C VAL A 165 21.90 3.47 11.12
N ASN A 166 22.08 2.40 10.35
CA ASN A 166 23.37 1.96 9.83
C ASN A 166 23.34 1.99 8.30
N LEU A 167 23.58 3.17 7.73
CA LEU A 167 23.54 3.42 6.29
C LEU A 167 24.96 3.62 5.74
N PRO A 168 25.24 3.14 4.51
CA PRO A 168 26.54 3.29 3.87
C PRO A 168 26.89 4.74 3.53
#